data_AF-X1EE40-F1
#
_entry.id   AF-X1EE40-F1
#
_cell.length_a   1.000
_cell.length_b   1.000
_cell.length_c   1.000
_cell.angle_alpha   90.00
_cell.angle_beta   90.00
_cell.angle_gamma   90.00
#
_symmetry.space_group_name_H-M   'P 1'
#
loop_
_entity.id
_entity.type
_entity.pdbx_description
1 polymer ?
#
loop_
_entity_poly.entity_id
_entity_poly.type
_entity_poly.pdbx_seq_one_letter_code
_entity_poly.pdbx_strand_id
1 'polypeptide(L)'
;MDIEVVDLQEIIPNNLLRENIPIPNIPEIEIVRHFVKLSQKNYGVDTGIYPLGSCTMKYNPRINEVVERLQGFTQIHPLQEENQGSIEVLFNISKLLGEITGMDGFSLQPAAGAHGELAGLLIIKKYFESKGIKKQKIIV
;
A
#
# COMPACT_ATOMS: atom_id res chain seq x y z
N MET A 1 -10.90 16.78 -21.42
CA MET A 1 -12.01 16.29 -20.59
C MET A 1 -13.09 17.35 -20.68
N ASP A 2 -14.03 17.16 -21.59
CA ASP A 2 -15.18 18.04 -21.75
C ASP A 2 -16.21 17.62 -20.71
N ILE A 3 -16.01 18.10 -19.48
CA ILE A 3 -17.01 17.98 -18.41
C ILE A 3 -17.82 19.27 -18.48
N GLU A 4 -19.13 19.16 -18.61
CA GLU A 4 -20.01 20.33 -18.51
C GLU A 4 -19.74 21.05 -17.20
N VAL A 5 -19.41 22.34 -17.30
CA VAL A 5 -19.15 23.18 -16.13
C VAL A 5 -20.49 23.50 -15.49
N VAL A 6 -20.86 22.76 -14.46
CA VAL A 6 -22.06 23.03 -13.66
C VAL A 6 -21.67 23.92 -12.48
N ASP A 7 -22.54 24.88 -12.14
CA ASP A 7 -22.34 25.70 -10.94
C ASP A 7 -22.48 24.82 -9.69
N LEU A 8 -21.44 24.82 -8.85
CA LEU A 8 -21.41 24.04 -7.61
C LEU A 8 -22.55 24.43 -6.65
N GLN A 9 -23.02 25.68 -6.72
CA GLN A 9 -24.14 26.16 -5.90
C GLN A 9 -25.48 25.52 -6.28
N GLU A 10 -25.61 25.00 -7.50
CA GLU A 10 -26.82 24.31 -7.97
C GLU A 10 -26.89 22.86 -7.49
N ILE A 11 -25.74 22.26 -7.15
CA ILE A 11 -25.62 20.85 -6.78
C ILE A 11 -25.41 20.66 -5.27
N ILE A 12 -24.72 21.61 -4.63
CA ILE A 12 -24.29 21.49 -3.24
C ILE A 12 -24.89 22.64 -2.41
N PRO A 13 -25.59 22.34 -1.30
CA PRO A 13 -26.07 23.37 -0.38
C PRO A 13 -24.94 24.30 0.08
N ASN A 14 -25.21 25.61 0.10
CA ASN A 14 -24.20 26.64 0.40
C ASN A 14 -23.48 26.45 1.74
N ASN A 15 -24.15 25.89 2.75
CA ASN A 15 -23.56 25.60 4.06
C ASN A 15 -22.55 24.45 4.06
N LEU A 16 -22.44 23.71 2.94
CA LEU A 16 -21.49 22.62 2.73
C LEU A 16 -20.38 23.00 1.73
N LEU A 17 -20.46 24.20 1.13
CA LEU A 17 -19.43 24.69 0.22
C LEU A 17 -18.20 25.14 1.01
N ARG A 18 -17.03 24.67 0.58
CA ARG A 18 -15.75 25.06 1.16
C ARG A 18 -15.26 26.34 0.49
N GLU A 19 -15.02 27.38 1.27
CA GLU A 19 -14.64 28.70 0.77
C GLU A 19 -13.18 28.78 0.29
N ASN A 20 -12.26 28.01 0.90
CA ASN A 20 -10.84 28.10 0.59
C ASN A 20 -10.17 26.72 0.58
N ILE A 21 -9.36 26.48 -0.45
CA ILE A 21 -8.51 25.31 -0.60
C ILE A 21 -7.07 25.79 -0.73
N PRO A 22 -6.19 25.55 0.26
CA PRO A 22 -4.81 26.00 0.23
C PRO A 22 -3.95 25.05 -0.63
N ILE A 23 -4.31 24.88 -1.90
CA ILE A 23 -3.52 24.13 -2.89
C ILE A 23 -2.85 25.10 -3.86
N PRO A 24 -1.61 24.81 -4.29
CA PRO A 24 -0.95 25.64 -5.28
C PRO A 24 -1.63 25.49 -6.66
N ASN A 25 -1.88 26.63 -7.33
CA ASN A 25 -2.36 26.66 -8.71
C ASN A 25 -1.18 26.90 -9.65
N ILE A 26 -0.55 25.81 -10.08
CA ILE A 26 0.72 25.83 -10.83
C ILE A 26 0.52 25.12 -12.17
N PRO A 27 1.08 25.64 -13.29
CA PRO A 27 1.05 24.95 -14.58
C PRO A 27 1.74 23.58 -14.54
N GLU A 28 1.26 22.63 -15.34
CA GLU A 28 1.81 21.26 -15.40
C GLU A 28 3.33 21.23 -15.63
N ILE A 29 3.85 22.07 -16.52
CA ILE A 29 5.29 22.14 -16.80
C ILE A 29 6.12 22.53 -15.57
N GLU A 30 5.59 23.39 -14.71
CA GLU A 30 6.26 23.78 -13.47
C GLU A 30 6.21 22.65 -12.43
N ILE A 31 5.11 21.91 -12.36
CA ILE A 31 4.99 20.69 -11.53
C ILE A 31 6.01 19.64 -11.96
N VAL A 32 6.13 19.38 -13.26
CA VAL A 32 7.12 18.44 -13.81
C VAL A 32 8.54 18.88 -13.43
N ARG A 33 8.89 20.15 -13.67
CA ARG A 33 10.20 20.70 -13.30
C ARG A 33 10.47 20.58 -11.81
N HIS A 34 9.46 20.82 -10.98
CA HIS A 34 9.56 20.73 -9.53
C HIS A 34 9.91 19.31 -9.08
N PHE A 35 9.14 18.29 -9.50
CA PHE A 35 9.38 16.91 -9.09
C PHE A 35 10.64 16.29 -9.69
N VAL A 36 11.02 16.65 -10.92
CA VAL A 36 12.32 16.26 -11.50
C VAL A 36 13.48 16.85 -10.69
N LYS A 37 13.37 18.11 -10.26
CA LYS A 37 14.40 18.72 -9.40
C LYS A 37 14.47 18.04 -8.03
N LEU A 38 13.33 17.66 -7.45
CA LEU A 38 13.30 16.94 -6.18
C LEU A 38 13.91 15.54 -6.29
N SER A 39 13.63 14.80 -7.38
CA SER A 39 14.20 13.46 -7.55
C SER A 39 15.73 13.49 -7.65
N GLN A 40 16.31 14.51 -8.31
CA GLN A 40 17.76 14.70 -8.41
C GLN A 40 18.44 15.06 -7.09
N LYS A 41 17.69 15.51 -6.07
CA LYS A 41 18.21 15.79 -4.73
C LYS A 41 18.23 14.56 -3.82
N ASN A 42 17.58 13.47 -4.24
CA ASN A 42 17.50 12.24 -3.47
C ASN A 42 18.55 11.23 -3.99
N TYR A 43 19.25 10.60 -3.06
CA TYR A 43 20.08 9.43 -3.35
C TYR A 43 19.26 8.18 -3.03
N GLY A 44 19.38 7.14 -3.85
CA GLY A 44 18.63 5.89 -3.68
C GLY A 44 19.33 4.68 -4.28
N VAL A 45 18.68 3.53 -4.20
CA VAL A 45 19.23 2.25 -4.71
C VAL A 45 19.51 2.26 -6.21
N ASP A 46 18.82 3.12 -6.96
CA ASP A 46 19.00 3.27 -8.40
C ASP A 46 20.20 4.16 -8.77
N THR A 47 20.68 4.98 -7.84
CA THR A 47 21.80 5.91 -8.08
C THR A 47 23.14 5.37 -7.58
N GLY A 48 23.13 4.34 -6.73
CA GLY A 48 24.33 3.63 -6.27
C GLY A 48 24.10 2.77 -5.02
N ILE A 49 25.19 2.34 -4.39
CA ILE A 49 25.12 1.48 -3.19
C ILE A 49 24.47 2.23 -2.03
N TYR A 50 23.52 1.58 -1.36
CA TYR A 50 22.74 2.16 -0.26
C TYR A 50 22.74 1.24 1.00
N PRO A 51 23.84 1.17 1.77
CA PRO A 51 24.09 0.10 2.74
C PRO A 51 23.42 0.35 4.10
N LEU A 52 22.08 0.42 4.13
CA LEU A 52 21.34 0.52 5.39
C LEU A 52 21.12 -0.87 5.99
N GLY A 53 21.70 -1.11 7.17
CA GLY A 53 21.50 -2.32 7.95
C GLY A 53 20.02 -2.53 8.31
N SER A 54 19.58 -3.79 8.37
CA SER A 54 18.19 -4.20 8.60
C SER A 54 17.15 -3.78 7.55
N CYS A 55 17.47 -2.86 6.62
CA CYS A 55 16.52 -2.38 5.60
C CYS A 55 16.50 -3.22 4.32
N THR A 56 17.52 -4.06 4.09
CA THR A 56 17.64 -4.91 2.89
C THR A 56 17.46 -4.10 1.59
N MET A 57 18.27 -3.05 1.42
CA MET A 57 18.23 -2.13 0.27
C MET A 57 18.74 -2.80 -1.02
N LYS A 58 17.99 -3.78 -1.52
CA LYS A 58 18.27 -4.55 -2.73
C LYS A 58 17.82 -3.81 -3.99
N TYR A 59 18.22 -4.34 -5.14
CA TYR A 59 17.70 -3.89 -6.42
C TYR A 59 16.18 -4.09 -6.52
N ASN A 60 15.47 -3.11 -7.07
CA ASN A 60 14.05 -3.17 -7.38
C ASN A 60 13.87 -3.42 -8.90
N PRO A 61 13.55 -4.65 -9.33
CA PRO A 61 13.42 -4.97 -10.75
C PRO A 61 12.39 -4.11 -11.48
N ARG A 62 12.79 -3.46 -12.58
CA ARG A 62 11.90 -2.59 -13.37
C ARG A 62 10.70 -3.33 -13.97
N ILE A 63 10.80 -4.65 -14.13
CA ILE A 63 9.68 -5.47 -14.59
C ILE A 63 8.51 -5.44 -13.58
N ASN A 64 8.78 -5.28 -12.29
CA ASN A 64 7.73 -5.20 -11.27
C ASN A 64 6.85 -3.96 -11.47
N GLU A 65 7.47 -2.82 -11.81
CA GLU A 65 6.78 -1.56 -12.14
C GLU A 65 5.91 -1.67 -13.40
N VAL A 66 6.25 -2.57 -14.32
CA VAL A 66 5.45 -2.84 -15.52
C VAL A 66 4.26 -3.73 -15.16
N VAL A 67 4.50 -4.78 -14.36
CA VAL A 67 3.47 -5.75 -13.95
C VAL A 67 2.42 -5.10 -13.06
N GLU A 68 2.82 -4.27 -12.09
CA GLU A 68 1.87 -3.60 -11.18
C GLU A 68 0.93 -2.63 -11.93
N ARG A 69 1.35 -2.10 -13.09
CA ARG A 69 0.56 -1.16 -13.91
C ARG A 69 -0.45 -1.83 -14.83
N LEU A 70 -0.48 -3.16 -14.88
CA LEU A 70 -1.49 -3.88 -15.66
C LEU A 70 -2.89 -3.42 -15.23
N GLN A 71 -3.79 -3.22 -16.19
CA GLN A 71 -5.16 -2.75 -15.92
C GLN A 71 -5.90 -3.72 -14.99
N GLY A 72 -5.60 -5.02 -15.10
CA GLY A 72 -6.07 -6.06 -14.20
C GLY A 72 -5.57 -5.96 -12.76
N PHE A 73 -4.78 -4.96 -12.38
CA PHE A 73 -4.47 -4.62 -10.99
C PHE A 73 -4.87 -3.18 -10.66
N THR A 74 -4.59 -2.24 -11.56
CA THR A 74 -4.81 -0.80 -11.30
C THR A 74 -6.27 -0.34 -11.37
N GLN A 75 -7.13 -1.08 -12.07
CA GLN A 75 -8.54 -0.72 -12.30
C GLN A 75 -9.52 -1.67 -11.61
N ILE A 76 -9.11 -2.22 -10.47
CA ILE A 76 -9.90 -3.16 -9.68
C ILE A 76 -10.46 -2.48 -8.44
N HIS A 77 -11.76 -2.64 -8.22
CA HIS A 77 -12.37 -2.29 -6.94
C HIS A 77 -12.26 -3.47 -5.96
N PRO A 78 -11.78 -3.29 -4.72
CA PRO A 78 -11.62 -4.40 -3.76
C PRO A 78 -12.89 -5.19 -3.42
N LEU A 79 -14.07 -4.57 -3.61
CA LEU A 79 -15.39 -5.19 -3.36
C LEU A 79 -16.13 -5.64 -4.62
N GLN A 80 -15.48 -5.67 -5.79
CA GLN A 80 -16.14 -6.16 -7.01
C GLN A 80 -16.32 -7.69 -6.96
N GLU A 81 -17.37 -8.19 -7.60
CA GLU A 81 -17.73 -9.62 -7.55
C GLU A 81 -16.73 -10.51 -8.33
N GLU A 82 -16.18 -10.02 -9.45
CA GLU A 82 -15.26 -10.79 -10.30
C GLU A 82 -13.81 -10.30 -10.15
N ASN A 83 -12.95 -11.12 -9.53
CA ASN A 83 -11.52 -10.84 -9.44
C ASN A 83 -10.65 -12.11 -9.26
N GLN A 84 -10.91 -13.14 -10.06
CA GLN A 84 -10.19 -14.42 -9.92
C GLN A 84 -8.68 -14.29 -10.14
N GLY A 85 -8.24 -13.43 -11.05
CA GLY A 85 -6.81 -13.21 -11.30
C GLY A 85 -6.04 -12.68 -10.09
N SER A 86 -6.58 -11.66 -9.39
CA SER A 86 -5.91 -11.17 -8.17
C SER A 86 -5.98 -12.19 -7.04
N ILE A 87 -7.09 -12.91 -6.90
CA ILE A 87 -7.25 -13.97 -5.89
C ILE A 87 -6.23 -15.09 -6.12
N GLU A 88 -6.02 -15.51 -7.37
CA GLU A 88 -5.01 -16.49 -7.74
C GLU A 88 -3.59 -16.02 -7.37
N VAL A 89 -3.25 -14.76 -7.68
CA VAL A 89 -1.96 -14.17 -7.30
C VAL A 89 -1.76 -14.19 -5.78
N LEU A 90 -2.78 -13.74 -5.01
CA LEU A 90 -2.72 -13.74 -3.55
C LEU A 90 -2.57 -15.16 -2.98
N PHE A 91 -3.32 -16.13 -3.53
CA PHE A 91 -3.23 -17.53 -3.13
C PHE A 91 -1.83 -18.09 -3.38
N ASN A 92 -1.29 -17.91 -4.58
CA ASN A 92 0.03 -18.42 -4.96
C ASN A 92 1.14 -17.81 -4.10
N ILE A 93 1.09 -16.49 -3.85
CA ILE A 93 2.03 -15.82 -2.94
C ILE A 93 1.92 -16.40 -1.52
N SER A 94 0.70 -16.60 -1.01
CA SER A 94 0.50 -17.17 0.33
C SER A 94 1.11 -18.57 0.47
N LYS A 95 1.00 -19.40 -0.58
CA LYS A 95 1.58 -20.75 -0.62
C LYS A 95 3.10 -20.71 -0.66
N LEU A 96 3.68 -19.92 -1.55
CA LEU A 96 5.13 -19.74 -1.65
C LEU A 96 5.74 -19.26 -0.33
N LEU A 97 5.11 -18.28 0.33
CA LEU A 97 5.58 -17.78 1.62
C LEU A 97 5.43 -18.83 2.73
N GLY A 98 4.34 -19.59 2.72
CA GLY A 98 4.15 -20.73 3.63
C GLY A 98 5.26 -21.77 3.47
N GLU A 99 5.60 -22.14 2.23
CA GLU A 99 6.69 -23.09 1.93
C GLU A 99 8.06 -22.56 2.37
N ILE A 100 8.38 -21.30 2.09
CA ILE A 100 9.66 -20.67 2.46
C ILE A 100 9.83 -20.60 3.99
N THR A 101 8.73 -20.35 4.72
CA THR A 101 8.76 -20.15 6.18
C THR A 101 8.44 -21.39 6.99
N GLY A 102 7.93 -22.46 6.36
CA GLY A 102 7.47 -23.67 7.03
C GLY A 102 6.17 -23.49 7.81
N MET A 103 5.34 -22.51 7.44
CA MET A 103 4.06 -22.21 8.10
C MET A 103 2.88 -22.87 7.39
N ASP A 104 1.86 -23.30 8.16
CA ASP A 104 0.65 -23.94 7.62
C ASP A 104 -0.25 -22.98 6.82
N GLY A 105 -0.14 -21.67 7.07
CA GLY A 105 -0.92 -20.64 6.40
C GLY A 105 -0.28 -19.26 6.50
N PHE A 106 -0.62 -18.38 5.56
CA PHE A 106 -0.07 -17.05 5.46
C PHE A 106 -1.18 -16.01 5.20
N SER A 107 -1.16 -14.89 5.92
CA SER A 107 -2.07 -13.76 5.69
C SER A 107 -1.35 -12.60 5.02
N LEU A 108 -1.95 -12.06 3.96
CA LEU A 108 -1.43 -10.92 3.19
C LEU A 108 -2.11 -9.58 3.56
N GLN A 109 -2.92 -9.57 4.62
CA GLN A 109 -3.65 -8.39 5.08
C GLN A 109 -2.75 -7.33 5.76
N PRO A 110 -1.73 -7.67 6.57
CA PRO A 110 -0.89 -6.65 7.21
C PRO A 110 -0.05 -5.85 6.20
N ALA A 111 -0.15 -4.52 6.25
CA ALA A 111 0.49 -3.62 5.29
C ALA A 111 2.00 -3.37 5.52
N ALA A 112 2.54 -3.77 6.68
CA ALA A 112 3.94 -3.56 7.05
C ALA A 112 4.39 -4.54 8.15
N GLY A 113 5.70 -4.63 8.41
CA GLY A 113 6.28 -5.53 9.41
C GLY A 113 5.69 -5.36 10.82
N ALA A 114 5.70 -4.13 11.36
CA ALA A 114 5.14 -3.84 12.69
C ALA A 114 3.62 -4.14 12.79
N HIS A 115 2.88 -3.99 11.68
CA HIS A 115 1.48 -4.39 11.62
C HIS A 115 1.34 -5.93 11.65
N GLY A 116 2.24 -6.65 10.97
CA GLY A 116 2.34 -8.10 11.05
C GLY A 116 2.64 -8.60 12.46
N GLU A 117 3.57 -7.95 13.17
CA GLU A 117 3.87 -8.25 14.58
C GLU A 117 2.64 -8.10 15.47
N LEU A 118 1.91 -6.98 15.35
CA LEU A 118 0.66 -6.76 16.09
C LEU A 118 -0.38 -7.84 15.77
N ALA A 119 -0.58 -8.16 14.49
CA ALA A 119 -1.50 -9.20 14.06
C ALA A 119 -1.12 -10.57 14.66
N GLY A 120 0.16 -10.93 14.62
CA GLY A 120 0.69 -12.15 15.23
C GLY A 120 0.43 -12.20 16.74
N LEU A 121 0.68 -11.11 17.46
CA LEU A 121 0.41 -11.02 18.91
C LEU A 121 -1.09 -11.17 19.21
N LEU A 122 -1.97 -10.61 18.39
CA LEU A 122 -3.42 -10.75 18.55
C LEU A 122 -3.89 -12.19 18.28
N ILE A 123 -3.30 -12.88 17.31
CA ILE A 123 -3.57 -14.30 17.04
C ILE A 123 -3.14 -15.14 18.25
N ILE A 124 -1.93 -14.92 18.78
CA ILE A 124 -1.42 -15.64 19.97
C ILE A 124 -2.30 -15.37 21.20
N LYS A 125 -2.69 -14.11 21.42
CA LYS A 125 -3.61 -13.73 22.49
C LYS A 125 -4.95 -14.50 22.37
N LYS A 126 -5.56 -14.47 21.19
CA LYS A 126 -6.85 -15.15 20.94
C LYS A 126 -6.75 -16.67 21.13
N TYR A 127 -5.63 -17.26 20.73
CA TYR A 127 -5.34 -18.67 20.97
C TYR A 127 -5.35 -19.02 22.47
N PHE A 128 -4.65 -18.25 23.31
CA PHE A 128 -4.65 -18.49 24.75
C PHE A 128 -6.03 -18.25 25.40
N GLU A 129 -6.75 -17.19 24.99
CA GLU A 129 -8.13 -16.93 25.42
C GLU A 129 -9.06 -18.10 25.11
N SER A 130 -8.94 -18.71 23.93
CA SER A 130 -9.75 -19.88 23.52
C SER A 130 -9.53 -21.11 24.40
N LYS A 131 -8.39 -21.16 25.11
CA LYS A 131 -8.03 -22.24 26.05
C LYS A 131 -8.26 -21.86 27.51
N GLY A 132 -8.82 -20.68 27.79
CA GLY A 132 -8.99 -20.16 29.15
C GLY A 132 -7.67 -19.81 29.85
N ILE A 133 -6.56 -19.69 29.11
CA ILE A 133 -5.23 -19.41 29.67
C ILE A 133 -5.00 -17.90 29.65
N LYS A 134 -4.68 -17.31 30.80
CA LYS A 134 -4.33 -15.88 30.90
C LYS A 134 -2.82 -15.67 30.78
N LYS A 135 -2.33 -15.29 29.60
CA LYS A 135 -0.95 -14.83 29.36
C LYS A 135 -0.93 -13.32 29.14
N GLN A 136 -0.17 -12.59 29.96
CA GLN A 136 -0.17 -11.11 29.99
C GLN A 136 1.22 -10.50 29.78
N LYS A 137 2.25 -11.33 29.54
CA LYS A 137 3.63 -10.89 29.43
C LYS A 137 4.16 -11.25 28.04
N ILE A 138 4.81 -10.29 27.41
CA ILE A 138 5.57 -10.44 26.16
C ILE A 138 7.01 -10.09 26.51
N ILE A 139 7.97 -10.89 26.04
CA ILE A 139 9.40 -10.60 26.17
C ILE A 139 9.85 -10.13 24.79
N VAL A 140 10.52 -8.98 24.77
CA VAL A 140 11.09 -8.35 23.58
C VAL A 140 12.60 -8.32 23.76
#